data_AF-A0A2M8CY73-F1
#
_entry.id   AF-A0A2M8CY73-F1
#
_cell.length_a   1.000
_cell.length_b   1.000
_cell.length_c   1.000
_cell.angle_alpha   90.00
_cell.angle_beta   90.00
_cell.angle_gamma   90.00
#
_symmetry.space_group_name_H-M   'P 1'
#
loop_
_entity.id
_entity.type
_entity.pdbx_description
1 polymer ?
#
loop_
_entity_poly.entity_id
_entity_poly.type
_entity_poly.pdbx_seq_one_letter_code
_entity_poly.pdbx_strand_id
1 'polypeptide(L)'
;MSENAHLKSAAYGRDQVVSIINSVIDKVHKTDFAAKDVLFQELHDLKMIIDDSRKQLGSARAGDINGVHIPAATDELDAIVGATEEATGAIMDACEVIQEHMGKMDSAVAALVEAEVTKIFEACSFQDITGQRVSNVVGTLKTIDEKVGKILHILDESVPDKEDQQKHIAAEEAEKTEAERLLNGPQLPGNAISQEDIDKLLSAFDD
;
A
#
# COMPACT_ATOMS: atom_id res chain seq x y z
N MET A 1 17.59 26.18 89.14
CA MET A 1 18.17 26.03 87.79
C MET A 1 18.92 24.70 87.75
N SER A 2 18.36 23.70 87.06
CA SER A 2 19.09 22.77 86.18
C SER A 2 18.10 21.74 85.67
N GLU A 3 17.54 22.13 84.53
CA GLU A 3 16.90 21.33 83.50
C GLU A 3 17.84 20.19 83.06
N ASN A 4 17.36 18.95 83.11
CA ASN A 4 17.90 17.89 82.26
C ASN A 4 16.90 16.75 82.01
N ALA A 5 16.39 16.76 80.78
CA ALA A 5 16.10 15.62 79.92
C ALA A 5 14.96 14.66 80.30
N HIS A 6 13.76 15.07 79.88
CA HIS A 6 12.60 14.24 79.62
C HIS A 6 12.87 13.34 78.39
N LEU A 7 13.48 12.16 78.57
CA LEU A 7 13.55 11.11 77.54
C LEU A 7 13.21 9.75 78.16
N LYS A 8 11.91 9.53 78.45
CA LYS A 8 11.38 8.17 78.66
C LYS A 8 11.36 7.47 77.31
N SER A 9 12.32 6.57 77.09
CA SER A 9 12.22 5.51 76.08
C SER A 9 10.99 4.66 76.41
N ALA A 10 9.91 4.84 75.67
CA ALA A 10 8.74 3.97 75.76
C ALA A 10 9.13 2.63 75.12
N ALA A 11 9.48 1.64 75.95
CA ALA A 11 9.67 0.28 75.49
C ALA A 11 8.33 -0.25 74.98
N TYR A 12 8.20 -0.39 73.66
CA TYR A 12 6.99 -0.95 73.04
C TYR A 12 6.77 -2.37 73.57
N GLY A 13 5.55 -2.66 74.04
CA GLY A 13 5.18 -4.00 74.49
C GLY A 13 5.21 -5.00 73.32
N ARG A 14 5.60 -6.25 73.58
CA ARG A 14 5.72 -7.30 72.55
C ARG A 14 4.46 -7.43 71.69
N ASP A 15 3.29 -7.35 72.31
CA ASP A 15 1.99 -7.43 71.61
C ASP A 15 1.73 -6.23 70.70
N GLN A 16 2.22 -5.06 71.10
CA GLN A 16 2.12 -3.83 70.32
C GLN A 16 3.02 -3.90 69.08
N VAL A 17 4.23 -4.47 69.23
CA VAL A 17 5.15 -4.72 68.11
C VAL A 17 4.57 -5.75 67.13
N VAL A 18 3.99 -6.84 67.63
CA VAL A 18 3.35 -7.88 66.78
C VAL A 18 2.14 -7.31 66.02
N SER A 19 1.32 -6.49 66.67
CA SER A 19 0.18 -5.80 66.05
C SER A 19 0.62 -4.87 64.92
N ILE A 20 1.67 -4.07 65.14
CA ILE A 20 2.22 -3.17 64.12
C ILE A 20 2.80 -3.98 62.95
N ILE A 21 3.55 -5.06 63.23
CA ILE A 21 4.11 -5.92 62.18
C ILE A 21 3.00 -6.53 61.33
N ASN A 22 1.96 -7.10 61.93
CA ASN A 22 0.84 -7.68 61.20
C ASN A 22 0.09 -6.62 60.38
N SER A 23 -0.09 -5.43 60.94
CA SER A 23 -0.71 -4.30 60.23
C SER A 23 0.14 -3.85 59.03
N VAL A 24 1.47 -3.79 59.17
CA VAL A 24 2.39 -3.46 58.07
C VAL A 24 2.39 -4.56 57.01
N ILE A 25 2.44 -5.84 57.39
CA ILE A 25 2.37 -6.97 56.46
C ILE A 25 1.08 -6.93 55.65
N ASP A 26 -0.07 -6.74 56.31
CA ASP A 26 -1.37 -6.60 55.63
C ASP A 26 -1.41 -5.41 54.68
N LYS A 27 -0.82 -4.27 55.08
CA LYS A 27 -0.78 -3.07 54.25
C LYS A 27 0.12 -3.26 53.04
N VAL A 28 1.29 -3.90 53.21
CA VAL A 28 2.22 -4.21 52.13
C VAL A 28 1.60 -5.21 51.15
N HIS A 29 0.98 -6.28 51.64
CA HIS A 29 0.24 -7.23 50.80
C HIS A 29 -0.86 -6.53 50.00
N LYS A 30 -1.72 -5.73 50.64
CA LYS A 30 -2.78 -4.99 49.94
C LYS A 30 -2.24 -4.02 48.89
N THR A 31 -1.11 -3.37 49.16
CA THR A 31 -0.48 -2.45 48.22
C THR A 31 0.11 -3.21 47.02
N ASP A 32 0.72 -4.37 47.23
CA ASP A 32 1.27 -5.22 46.16
C ASP A 32 0.16 -5.82 45.26
N PHE A 33 -0.96 -6.26 45.86
CA PHE A 33 -2.13 -6.71 45.10
C PHE A 33 -2.78 -5.58 44.32
N ALA A 34 -2.97 -4.41 44.93
CA ALA A 34 -3.52 -3.24 44.23
C ALA A 34 -2.62 -2.80 43.07
N ALA A 35 -1.29 -2.84 43.23
CA ALA A 35 -0.35 -2.53 42.16
C ALA A 35 -0.40 -3.56 41.01
N LYS A 36 -0.56 -4.86 41.34
CA LYS A 36 -0.77 -5.91 40.35
C LYS A 36 -2.08 -5.75 39.60
N ASP A 37 -3.18 -5.48 40.30
CA ASP A 37 -4.50 -5.28 39.68
C ASP A 37 -4.51 -4.09 38.72
N VAL A 38 -3.84 -2.99 39.09
CA VAL A 38 -3.65 -1.84 38.19
C VAL A 38 -2.84 -2.24 36.96
N LEU A 39 -1.74 -2.98 37.12
CA LEU A 39 -0.92 -3.44 36.00
C LEU A 39 -1.69 -4.40 35.06
N PHE A 40 -2.49 -5.31 35.62
CA PHE A 40 -3.35 -6.21 34.85
C PHE A 40 -4.43 -5.43 34.10
N GLN A 41 -5.00 -4.40 34.72
CA GLN A 41 -5.97 -3.52 34.07
C GLN A 41 -5.32 -2.74 32.91
N GLU A 42 -4.13 -2.16 33.10
CA GLU A 42 -3.40 -1.47 32.04
C GLU A 42 -3.04 -2.41 30.88
N LEU A 43 -2.63 -3.66 31.16
CA LEU A 43 -2.38 -4.68 30.14
C LEU A 43 -3.65 -5.08 29.40
N HIS A 44 -4.78 -5.17 30.11
CA HIS A 44 -6.08 -5.45 29.51
C HIS A 44 -6.52 -4.29 28.60
N ASP A 45 -6.39 -3.05 29.06
CA ASP A 45 -6.75 -1.86 28.29
C ASP A 45 -5.86 -1.73 27.04
N LEU A 46 -4.56 -2.00 27.17
CA LEU A 46 -3.63 -2.07 26.04
C LEU A 46 -4.04 -3.15 25.03
N LYS A 47 -4.44 -4.33 25.51
CA LYS A 47 -4.97 -5.40 24.66
C LYS A 47 -6.22 -4.94 23.91
N MET A 48 -7.16 -4.28 24.58
CA MET A 48 -8.36 -3.75 23.93
C MET A 48 -8.01 -2.74 22.84
N ILE A 49 -7.05 -1.85 23.10
CA ILE A 49 -6.56 -0.89 22.10
C ILE A 49 -5.92 -1.61 20.91
N ILE A 50 -5.10 -2.64 21.14
CA ILE A 50 -4.48 -3.43 20.08
C ILE A 50 -5.54 -4.15 19.25
N ASP A 51 -6.53 -4.78 19.89
CA ASP A 51 -7.59 -5.53 19.20
C ASP A 51 -8.49 -4.58 18.39
N ASP A 52 -8.83 -3.40 18.92
CA ASP A 52 -9.57 -2.39 18.19
C ASP A 52 -8.75 -1.82 17.02
N SER A 53 -7.46 -1.54 17.23
CA SER A 53 -6.55 -1.09 16.17
C SER A 53 -6.42 -2.14 15.06
N ARG A 54 -6.31 -3.43 15.41
CA ARG A 54 -6.30 -4.55 14.46
C ARG A 54 -7.58 -4.60 13.65
N LYS A 55 -8.74 -4.44 14.29
CA LYS A 55 -10.04 -4.40 13.61
C LYS A 55 -10.17 -3.19 12.69
N GLN A 56 -9.72 -2.01 13.13
CA GLN A 56 -9.71 -0.81 12.29
C GLN A 56 -8.76 -0.98 11.09
N LEU A 57 -7.56 -1.55 11.27
CA LEU A 57 -6.62 -1.82 10.19
C LEU A 57 -7.12 -2.91 9.22
N GLY A 58 -7.78 -3.96 9.73
CA GLY A 58 -8.39 -5.00 8.91
C GLY A 58 -9.60 -4.52 8.12
N SER A 59 -10.42 -3.63 8.71
CA SER A 59 -11.56 -3.00 8.04
C SER A 59 -11.16 -1.85 7.10
N ALA A 60 -9.95 -1.31 7.24
CA ALA A 60 -9.41 -0.27 6.38
C ALA A 60 -9.03 -0.81 4.99
N ARG A 61 -9.95 -1.47 4.26
CA ARG A 61 -9.92 -1.80 2.82
C ARG A 61 -8.57 -2.27 2.25
N ALA A 62 -7.67 -2.75 3.09
CA ALA A 62 -6.30 -3.00 2.71
C ALA A 62 -6.19 -4.30 1.89
N GLY A 63 -7.19 -5.20 2.05
CA GLY A 63 -7.43 -6.32 1.15
C GLY A 63 -7.80 -5.89 -0.28
N ASP A 64 -8.65 -4.88 -0.47
CA ASP A 64 -9.06 -4.40 -1.80
C ASP A 64 -7.92 -3.62 -2.50
N ILE A 65 -7.20 -2.78 -1.73
CA ILE A 65 -6.08 -1.99 -2.26
C ILE A 65 -4.92 -2.88 -2.69
N ASN A 66 -4.50 -3.84 -1.86
CA ASN A 66 -3.38 -4.74 -2.19
C ASN A 66 -3.78 -5.85 -3.16
N GLY A 67 -5.03 -6.32 -3.11
CA GLY A 67 -5.46 -7.48 -3.89
C GLY A 67 -5.78 -7.14 -5.35
N VAL A 68 -6.33 -5.94 -5.61
CA VAL A 68 -6.90 -5.61 -6.93
C VAL A 68 -6.33 -4.30 -7.47
N HIS A 69 -6.31 -3.22 -6.69
CA HIS A 69 -6.04 -1.89 -7.24
C HIS A 69 -4.56 -1.58 -7.47
N ILE A 70 -3.66 -1.93 -6.54
CA ILE A 70 -2.22 -1.67 -6.72
C ILE A 70 -1.64 -2.53 -7.85
N PRO A 71 -1.91 -3.86 -7.93
CA PRO A 71 -1.41 -4.68 -9.04
C PRO A 71 -1.93 -4.18 -10.40
N ALA A 72 -3.24 -3.94 -10.53
CA ALA A 72 -3.83 -3.47 -11.78
C ALA A 72 -3.27 -2.11 -12.22
N ALA A 73 -3.17 -1.14 -11.31
CA ALA A 73 -2.58 0.16 -11.62
C ALA A 73 -1.10 0.05 -12.02
N THR A 74 -0.39 -0.91 -11.44
CA THR A 74 1.01 -1.12 -11.75
C THR A 74 1.21 -1.76 -13.12
N ASP A 75 0.37 -2.75 -13.46
CA ASP A 75 0.35 -3.38 -14.78
C ASP A 75 -0.06 -2.37 -15.87
N GLU A 76 -1.06 -1.52 -15.60
CA GLU A 76 -1.44 -0.42 -16.49
C GLU A 76 -0.29 0.57 -16.71
N LEU A 77 0.45 0.92 -15.66
CA LEU A 77 1.63 1.80 -15.79
C LEU A 77 2.75 1.14 -16.60
N ASP A 78 3.01 -0.16 -16.40
CA ASP A 78 3.98 -0.93 -17.20
C ASP A 78 3.54 -0.98 -18.69
N ALA A 79 2.24 -1.14 -18.95
CA ALA A 79 1.68 -1.10 -20.31
C ALA A 79 1.80 0.29 -20.97
N ILE A 80 1.60 1.37 -20.20
CA ILE A 80 1.80 2.74 -20.68
C ILE A 80 3.26 2.94 -21.09
N VAL A 81 4.23 2.48 -20.28
CA VAL A 81 5.65 2.57 -20.63
C VAL A 81 5.91 1.89 -21.97
N GLY A 82 5.48 0.63 -22.12
CA GLY A 82 5.66 -0.12 -23.37
C GLY A 82 5.01 0.54 -24.58
N ALA A 83 3.76 0.99 -24.47
CA ALA A 83 3.07 1.68 -25.56
C ALA A 83 3.77 3.00 -25.95
N THR A 84 4.32 3.73 -24.98
CA THR A 84 5.08 4.96 -25.27
C THR A 84 6.44 4.69 -25.90
N GLU A 85 7.10 3.60 -25.56
CA GLU A 85 8.34 3.15 -26.21
C GLU A 85 8.07 2.78 -27.67
N GLU A 86 7.03 1.99 -27.93
CA GLU A 86 6.65 1.58 -29.29
C GLU A 86 6.29 2.78 -30.16
N ALA A 87 5.46 3.70 -29.65
CA ALA A 87 5.10 4.92 -30.36
C ALA A 87 6.33 5.80 -30.67
N THR A 88 7.28 5.89 -29.74
CA THR A 88 8.52 6.65 -29.93
C THR A 88 9.39 6.00 -31.01
N GLY A 89 9.52 4.67 -30.99
CA GLY A 89 10.21 3.91 -32.04
C GLY A 89 9.61 4.17 -33.42
N ALA A 90 8.29 4.10 -33.55
CA ALA A 90 7.60 4.39 -34.81
C ALA A 90 7.84 5.83 -35.32
N ILE A 91 7.92 6.82 -34.42
CA ILE A 91 8.26 8.20 -34.77
C ILE A 91 9.70 8.29 -35.29
N MET A 92 10.64 7.62 -34.62
CA MET A 92 12.05 7.59 -35.03
C MET A 92 12.22 6.90 -36.39
N ASP A 93 11.58 5.76 -36.61
CA ASP A 93 11.57 5.06 -37.91
C ASP A 93 11.02 5.95 -39.03
N ALA A 94 9.93 6.67 -38.78
CA ALA A 94 9.37 7.61 -39.74
C ALA A 94 10.35 8.75 -40.07
N CYS A 95 11.11 9.24 -39.08
CA CYS A 95 12.16 10.24 -39.29
C CYS A 95 13.29 9.70 -40.17
N GLU A 96 13.71 8.45 -39.98
CA GLU A 96 14.74 7.81 -40.81
C GLU A 96 14.29 7.70 -42.28
N VAL A 97 13.03 7.31 -42.50
CA VAL A 97 12.43 7.27 -43.85
C VAL A 97 12.42 8.65 -44.50
N ILE A 98 12.11 9.70 -43.73
CA ILE A 98 12.16 11.09 -44.22
C ILE A 98 13.60 11.42 -44.66
N GLN A 99 14.60 11.10 -43.85
CA GLN A 99 16.02 11.35 -44.16
C GLN A 99 16.50 10.61 -45.41
N GLU A 100 16.10 9.36 -45.62
CA GLU A 100 16.42 8.60 -46.83
C GLU A 100 15.93 9.31 -48.11
N HIS A 101 14.79 10.00 -48.02
CA HIS A 101 14.15 10.67 -49.14
C HIS A 101 14.61 12.12 -49.33
N MET A 102 15.33 12.70 -48.37
CA MET A 102 15.79 14.09 -48.44
C MET A 102 16.73 14.36 -49.62
N GLY A 103 17.52 13.38 -50.07
CA GLY A 103 18.37 13.53 -51.26
C GLY A 103 17.62 13.78 -52.57
N LYS A 104 16.29 13.60 -52.57
CA LYS A 104 15.40 13.88 -53.71
C LYS A 104 14.78 15.29 -53.64
N MET A 105 15.02 16.03 -52.55
CA MET A 105 14.48 17.38 -52.32
C MET A 105 15.46 18.45 -52.81
N ASP A 106 14.96 19.68 -53.02
CA ASP A 106 15.80 20.85 -53.21
C ASP A 106 16.68 21.10 -51.96
N SER A 107 17.92 21.57 -52.14
CA SER A 107 18.90 21.64 -51.04
C SER A 107 18.45 22.55 -49.89
N ALA A 108 17.72 23.64 -50.18
CA ALA A 108 17.24 24.53 -49.13
C ALA A 108 16.11 23.89 -48.31
N VAL A 109 15.26 23.09 -48.97
CA VAL A 109 14.16 22.35 -48.33
C VAL A 109 14.72 21.17 -47.53
N ALA A 110 15.68 20.43 -48.09
CA ALA A 110 16.35 19.32 -47.42
C ALA A 110 16.98 19.77 -46.09
N ALA A 111 17.73 20.88 -46.09
CA ALA A 111 18.36 21.40 -44.88
C ALA A 111 17.34 21.82 -43.79
N LEU A 112 16.19 22.36 -44.20
CA LEU A 112 15.10 22.69 -43.27
C LEU A 112 14.49 21.43 -42.65
N VAL A 113 14.21 20.41 -43.47
CA VAL A 113 13.66 19.14 -43.00
C VAL A 113 14.65 18.41 -42.09
N GLU A 114 15.94 18.42 -42.43
CA GLU A 114 17.01 17.84 -41.61
C GLU A 114 17.04 18.42 -40.19
N ALA A 115 16.93 19.75 -40.09
CA ALA A 115 16.93 20.45 -38.82
C ALA A 115 15.72 20.07 -37.96
N GLU A 116 14.54 19.93 -38.55
CA GLU A 116 13.33 19.52 -37.83
C GLU A 116 13.38 18.05 -37.42
N VAL A 117 13.86 17.15 -38.28
CA VAL A 117 14.07 15.74 -37.94
C VAL A 117 15.05 15.58 -36.78
N THR A 118 16.14 16.36 -36.78
CA THR A 118 17.12 16.36 -35.69
C THR A 118 16.47 16.77 -34.36
N LYS A 119 15.63 17.81 -34.36
CA LYS A 119 14.86 18.20 -33.16
C LYS A 119 13.92 17.12 -32.68
N ILE A 120 13.29 16.36 -33.59
CA ILE A 120 12.41 15.24 -33.23
C ILE A 120 13.21 14.14 -32.53
N PHE A 121 14.39 13.77 -33.05
CA PHE A 121 15.26 12.79 -32.40
C PHE A 121 15.69 13.23 -31.00
N GLU A 122 16.10 14.50 -30.85
CA GLU A 122 16.44 15.07 -29.54
C GLU A 122 15.25 15.02 -28.58
N ALA A 123 14.04 15.38 -29.04
CA ALA A 123 12.83 15.34 -28.22
C ALA A 123 12.45 13.90 -27.81
N CYS A 124 12.55 12.95 -28.73
CA CYS A 124 12.28 11.53 -28.47
C CYS A 124 13.31 10.91 -27.51
N SER A 125 14.56 11.37 -27.52
CA SER A 125 15.59 10.89 -26.59
C SER A 125 15.29 11.16 -25.11
N PHE A 126 14.45 12.16 -24.80
CA PHE A 126 13.99 12.44 -23.43
C PHE A 126 13.00 11.40 -22.89
N GLN A 127 12.46 10.54 -23.74
CA GLN A 127 11.54 9.47 -23.36
C GLN A 127 12.21 8.45 -22.44
N ASP A 128 13.51 8.18 -22.62
CA ASP A 128 14.29 7.26 -21.76
C ASP A 128 14.24 7.67 -20.27
N ILE A 129 14.39 8.98 -19.98
CA ILE A 129 14.27 9.51 -18.62
C ILE A 129 12.84 9.37 -18.08
N THR A 130 11.82 9.50 -18.95
CA THR A 130 10.42 9.37 -18.54
C THR A 130 10.07 7.92 -18.25
N GLY A 131 10.46 6.98 -19.12
CA GLY A 131 10.31 5.53 -18.92
C GLY A 131 10.98 5.08 -17.62
N GLN A 132 12.24 5.47 -17.40
CA GLN A 132 12.96 5.14 -16.17
C GLN A 132 12.28 5.71 -14.91
N ARG A 133 11.74 6.94 -14.97
CA ARG A 133 11.02 7.54 -13.84
C ARG A 133 9.72 6.81 -13.54
N VAL A 134 8.94 6.43 -14.55
CA VAL A 134 7.71 5.65 -14.37
C VAL A 134 8.04 4.27 -13.80
N SER A 135 9.03 3.57 -14.34
CA SER A 135 9.50 2.28 -13.80
C SER A 135 9.94 2.37 -12.34
N ASN A 136 10.58 3.47 -11.94
CA ASN A 136 10.94 3.69 -10.53
C ASN A 136 9.71 3.91 -9.63
N VAL A 137 8.70 4.64 -10.12
CA VAL A 137 7.42 4.82 -9.40
C VAL A 137 6.71 3.49 -9.24
N VAL A 138 6.62 2.71 -10.31
CA VAL A 138 6.07 1.35 -10.32
C VAL A 138 6.78 0.46 -9.31
N GLY A 139 8.12 0.40 -9.33
CA GLY A 139 8.89 -0.40 -8.38
C GLY A 139 8.67 0.03 -6.92
N THR A 140 8.48 1.32 -6.69
CA THR A 140 8.16 1.86 -5.36
C THR A 140 6.77 1.42 -4.91
N LEU A 141 5.76 1.46 -5.79
CA LEU A 141 4.41 0.99 -5.49
C LEU A 141 4.39 -0.51 -5.20
N LYS A 142 5.09 -1.35 -6.00
CA LYS A 142 5.26 -2.79 -5.72
C LYS A 142 5.88 -3.03 -4.33
N THR A 143 6.89 -2.24 -3.95
CA THR A 143 7.52 -2.33 -2.63
C THR A 143 6.57 -1.95 -1.49
N ILE A 144 5.73 -0.93 -1.70
CA ILE A 144 4.71 -0.53 -0.72
C ILE A 144 3.69 -1.66 -0.56
N ASP A 145 3.19 -2.21 -1.66
CA ASP A 145 2.24 -3.33 -1.69
C ASP A 145 2.75 -4.53 -0.89
N GLU A 146 3.97 -4.98 -1.14
CA GLU A 146 4.59 -6.09 -0.41
C GLU A 146 4.65 -5.85 1.12
N LYS A 147 4.94 -4.61 1.53
CA LYS A 147 5.04 -4.26 2.96
C LYS A 147 3.67 -4.22 3.60
N VAL A 148 2.68 -3.62 2.95
CA VAL A 148 1.30 -3.59 3.45
C VAL A 148 0.76 -5.02 3.50
N GLY A 149 0.99 -5.84 2.48
CA GLY A 149 0.61 -7.25 2.46
C GLY A 149 1.17 -8.05 3.63
N LYS A 150 2.45 -7.85 3.97
CA LYS A 150 3.08 -8.47 5.17
C LYS A 150 2.42 -8.02 6.48
N ILE A 151 2.12 -6.72 6.61
CA ILE A 151 1.43 -6.18 7.79
C ILE A 151 0.04 -6.81 7.92
N LEU A 152 -0.72 -6.88 6.82
CA LEU A 152 -2.03 -7.51 6.82
C LEU A 152 -1.97 -8.99 7.14
N HIS A 153 -1.00 -9.73 6.59
CA HIS A 153 -0.84 -11.15 6.89
C HIS A 153 -0.62 -11.41 8.39
N ILE A 154 0.22 -10.59 9.05
CA ILE A 154 0.46 -10.65 10.50
C ILE A 154 -0.82 -10.31 11.30
N LEU A 155 -1.65 -9.40 10.79
CA LEU A 155 -2.91 -9.01 11.43
C LEU A 155 -4.02 -10.06 11.22
N ASP A 156 -4.05 -10.72 10.05
CA ASP A 156 -5.06 -11.71 9.63
C ASP A 156 -4.88 -13.08 10.29
N GLU A 157 -3.66 -13.45 10.72
CA GLU A 157 -3.44 -14.66 11.56
C GLU A 157 -4.22 -14.64 12.90
N SER A 158 -4.89 -13.53 13.23
CA SER A 158 -5.68 -13.34 14.46
C SER A 158 -7.21 -13.26 14.25
N VAL A 159 -7.74 -13.27 13.01
CA VAL A 159 -9.18 -13.08 12.74
C VAL A 159 -9.71 -14.11 11.73
N PRO A 160 -10.68 -14.96 12.10
CA PRO A 160 -11.25 -15.95 11.19
C PRO A 160 -12.46 -15.35 10.46
N ASP A 161 -12.26 -14.65 9.33
CA ASP A 161 -13.35 -14.56 8.35
C ASP A 161 -12.84 -14.20 6.94
N LYS A 162 -12.56 -15.23 6.13
CA LYS A 162 -12.14 -15.07 4.72
C LYS A 162 -13.32 -15.08 3.74
N GLU A 163 -14.55 -15.30 4.21
CA GLU A 163 -15.72 -15.47 3.33
C GLU A 163 -16.37 -14.15 2.87
N ASP A 164 -16.11 -13.02 3.56
CA ASP A 164 -16.71 -11.72 3.21
C ASP A 164 -15.95 -10.97 2.11
N GLN A 165 -14.64 -11.19 1.96
CA GLN A 165 -13.83 -10.48 0.95
C GLN A 165 -14.24 -10.82 -0.49
N GLN A 166 -14.58 -12.08 -0.77
CA GLN A 166 -14.93 -12.52 -2.12
C GLN A 166 -16.30 -12.00 -2.60
N LYS A 167 -17.24 -11.74 -1.68
CA LYS A 167 -18.59 -11.27 -2.00
C LYS A 167 -18.65 -9.78 -2.31
N HIS A 168 -17.71 -8.98 -1.78
CA HIS A 168 -17.70 -7.53 -1.96
C HIS A 168 -17.04 -7.10 -3.28
N ILE A 169 -16.01 -7.79 -3.77
CA ILE A 169 -15.39 -7.52 -5.08
C ILE A 169 -16.43 -7.63 -6.21
N ALA A 170 -17.30 -8.64 -6.15
CA ALA A 170 -18.39 -8.83 -7.10
C ALA A 170 -19.46 -7.73 -7.04
N ALA A 171 -19.60 -7.03 -5.91
CA ALA A 171 -20.57 -5.95 -5.74
C ALA A 171 -20.03 -4.61 -6.29
N GLU A 172 -18.74 -4.32 -6.12
CA GLU A 172 -18.13 -3.10 -6.68
C GLU A 172 -18.02 -3.13 -8.22
N GLU A 173 -17.81 -4.30 -8.85
CA GLU A 173 -17.88 -4.42 -10.32
C GLU A 173 -19.29 -4.15 -10.86
N ALA A 174 -20.33 -4.47 -10.09
CA ALA A 174 -21.73 -4.24 -10.47
C ALA A 174 -22.16 -2.77 -10.34
N GLU A 175 -21.44 -1.95 -9.57
CA GLU A 175 -21.74 -0.53 -9.36
C GLU A 175 -21.06 0.42 -10.36
N LYS A 176 -20.09 -0.07 -11.15
CA LYS A 176 -19.40 0.77 -12.15
C LYS A 176 -20.37 1.23 -13.24
N THR A 177 -20.38 2.54 -13.49
CA THR A 177 -21.16 3.13 -14.58
C THR A 177 -20.60 2.72 -15.94
N GLU A 178 -21.43 2.73 -16.99
CA GLU A 178 -20.99 2.39 -18.35
C GLU A 178 -19.81 3.25 -18.83
N ALA A 179 -19.75 4.53 -18.41
CA ALA A 179 -18.64 5.42 -18.73
C ALA A 179 -17.32 5.00 -18.04
N GLU A 180 -17.38 4.51 -16.81
CA GLU A 180 -16.22 3.98 -16.08
C GLU A 180 -15.76 2.64 -16.65
N ARG A 181 -16.69 1.83 -17.19
CA ARG A 181 -16.38 0.59 -17.92
C ARG A 181 -15.73 0.83 -19.28
N LEU A 182 -15.86 2.03 -19.85
CA LEU A 182 -15.26 2.42 -21.13
C LEU A 182 -13.88 3.10 -20.96
N LEU A 183 -13.49 3.44 -19.73
CA LEU A 183 -12.19 4.03 -19.38
C LEU A 183 -11.08 2.97 -19.24
N ASN A 184 -11.11 1.92 -20.06
CA ASN A 184 -10.02 0.94 -20.06
C ASN A 184 -8.80 1.57 -20.75
N GLY A 185 -7.66 1.50 -20.08
CA GLY A 185 -6.37 1.87 -20.66
C GLY A 185 -5.97 0.95 -21.83
N PRO A 186 -4.76 1.13 -22.38
CA PRO A 186 -4.20 0.23 -23.39
C PRO A 186 -4.35 -1.22 -22.94
N GLN A 187 -4.82 -2.08 -23.84
CA GLN A 187 -5.11 -3.47 -23.50
C GLN A 187 -3.81 -4.20 -23.12
N LEU A 188 -3.79 -4.79 -21.92
CA LEU A 188 -2.62 -5.54 -21.44
C LEU A 188 -2.27 -6.71 -22.38
N PRO A 189 -0.98 -6.99 -22.61
CA PRO A 189 -0.56 -8.14 -23.41
C PRO A 189 -1.13 -9.44 -22.81
N GLY A 190 -1.92 -10.18 -23.60
CA GLY A 190 -2.58 -11.43 -23.18
C GLY A 190 -4.06 -11.28 -22.82
N ASN A 191 -4.57 -10.06 -22.66
CA ASN A 191 -6.01 -9.77 -22.54
C ASN A 191 -6.66 -9.41 -23.88
N ALA A 192 -5.93 -9.59 -24.99
CA ALA A 192 -6.50 -9.48 -26.33
C ALA A 192 -7.59 -10.52 -26.48
N ILE A 193 -8.78 -10.08 -26.90
CA ILE A 193 -9.87 -10.99 -27.25
C ILE A 193 -9.33 -11.96 -28.32
N SER A 194 -9.40 -13.25 -28.03
CA SER A 194 -8.89 -14.26 -28.95
C SER A 194 -9.81 -14.35 -30.16
N GLN A 195 -9.30 -14.78 -31.31
CA GLN A 195 -10.14 -14.97 -32.51
C GLN A 195 -11.28 -15.97 -32.24
N GLU A 196 -11.07 -16.96 -31.36
CA GLU A 196 -12.13 -17.89 -30.93
C GLU A 196 -13.24 -17.19 -30.12
N ASP A 197 -12.91 -16.17 -29.33
CA ASP A 197 -13.89 -15.38 -28.60
C ASP A 197 -14.65 -14.41 -29.52
N ILE A 198 -13.99 -13.88 -30.56
CA ILE A 198 -14.63 -13.08 -31.63
C ILE A 198 -15.63 -13.94 -32.39
N ASP A 199 -15.22 -15.16 -32.77
CA ASP A 199 -16.06 -16.07 -33.55
C ASP A 199 -17.28 -16.55 -32.73
N LYS A 200 -17.12 -16.76 -31.41
CA LYS A 200 -18.24 -17.02 -30.48
C LYS A 200 -19.19 -15.84 -30.33
N LEU A 201 -18.67 -14.62 -30.25
CA LEU A 201 -19.50 -13.42 -30.18
C LEU A 201 -20.29 -13.22 -31.47
N LEU A 202 -19.64 -13.36 -32.63
CA LEU A 202 -20.29 -13.18 -33.94
C LEU A 202 -21.31 -14.27 -34.25
N SER A 203 -21.03 -15.53 -33.91
CA SER A 203 -22.01 -16.61 -34.06
C SER A 203 -23.25 -16.43 -33.17
N ALA A 204 -23.14 -15.73 -32.04
CA ALA A 204 -24.29 -15.39 -31.20
C ALA A 204 -25.18 -14.26 -31.78
N PHE A 205 -24.73 -13.54 -32.83
CA PHE A 205 -25.52 -12.54 -33.55
C PHE A 205 -26.15 -13.08 -34.85
N ASP A 206 -25.82 -14.31 -35.25
CA ASP A 206 -26.32 -14.96 -36.47
C ASP A 206 -27.55 -15.88 -36.23
N ASP A 207 -28.08 -15.91 -35.00
CA ASP A 207 -29.40 -16.47 -34.62
C ASP A 207 -30.44 -15.35 -34.38
#